data_AF-A0A6P0P1P4-F1
#
_entry.id   AF-A0A6P0P1P4-F1
#
_cell.length_a   1.000
_cell.length_b   1.000
_cell.length_c   1.000
_cell.angle_alpha   90.00
_cell.angle_beta   90.00
_cell.angle_gamma   90.00
#
_symmetry.space_group_name_H-M   'P 1'
#
loop_
_entity.id
_entity.type
_entity.pdbx_description
1 polymer ?
#
loop_
_entity_poly.entity_id
_entity_poly.type
_entity_poly.pdbx_seq_one_letter_code
_entity_poly.pdbx_strand_id
1 'polypeptide(L)' 'MSLENIQLTITLSDQQLEEEQLQTDTENIWSEIKEFDGVQNVDLMPIEKAEPNAKSIGGFLVGILTAEINAK' A
#
# COMPACT_ATOMS: atom_id res chain seq x y z
N MET A 1 -16.06 23.72 3.91
CA MET A 1 -16.51 22.34 3.64
C MET A 1 -15.43 21.44 4.23
N SER A 2 -15.75 20.53 5.15
CA SER A 2 -14.78 19.48 5.51
C SER A 2 -14.73 18.53 4.33
N LEU A 3 -13.64 18.55 3.60
CA LEU A 3 -13.38 17.51 2.62
C LEU A 3 -13.03 16.27 3.44
N GLU A 4 -13.83 15.21 3.31
CA GLU A 4 -13.54 13.96 3.99
C GLU A 4 -12.27 13.37 3.38
N ASN A 5 -11.35 12.95 4.24
CA ASN A 5 -10.16 12.23 3.77
C ASN A 5 -10.61 10.90 3.16
N ILE A 6 -10.06 10.56 1.99
CA ILE A 6 -10.35 9.31 1.30
C ILE A 6 -9.27 8.30 1.67
N GLN A 7 -9.69 7.14 2.18
CA GLN A 7 -8.79 6.03 2.44
C GLN A 7 -8.79 5.06 1.24
N LEU A 8 -7.61 4.83 0.68
CA LEU A 8 -7.38 3.94 -0.44
C LEU A 8 -6.60 2.72 0.06
N THR A 9 -6.99 1.54 -0.42
CA THR A 9 -6.17 0.32 -0.36
C THR A 9 -5.79 -0.02 -1.79
N ILE A 10 -4.50 -0.16 -2.04
CA ILE A 10 -3.94 -0.41 -3.36
C ILE A 10 -3.26 -1.78 -3.31
N THR A 11 -3.69 -2.66 -4.21
CA THR A 11 -3.14 -4.01 -4.36
C THR A 11 -2.42 -4.10 -5.70
N LEU A 12 -1.12 -4.38 -5.66
CA LEU A 12 -0.31 -4.75 -6.80
C LEU A 12 -0.40 -6.26 -6.98
N SER A 13 -0.63 -6.68 -8.21
CA SER A 13 -0.66 -8.10 -8.56
C SER A 13 0.02 -8.30 -9.91
N ASP A 14 1.07 -9.11 -9.93
CA ASP A 14 1.68 -9.62 -11.15
C ASP A 14 1.98 -11.11 -10.94
N GLN A 15 1.42 -11.97 -11.80
CA GLN A 15 1.60 -13.41 -11.70
C GLN A 15 2.98 -13.89 -12.18
N GLN A 16 3.74 -13.02 -12.85
CA GLN A 16 5.07 -13.31 -13.34
C GLN A 16 6.17 -12.92 -12.36
N LEU A 17 5.84 -12.11 -11.35
CA LEU A 17 6.79 -11.65 -10.35
C LEU A 17 6.82 -12.59 -9.14
N GLU A 18 8.02 -12.83 -8.65
CA GLU A 18 8.25 -13.44 -7.34
C GLU A 18 7.81 -12.47 -6.23
N GLU A 19 7.47 -13.01 -5.07
CA GLU A 19 6.95 -12.22 -3.93
C GLU A 19 7.91 -11.11 -3.49
N GLU A 20 9.21 -11.37 -3.49
CA GLU A 20 10.25 -10.39 -3.13
C GLU A 20 10.32 -9.22 -4.13
N GLN A 21 10.17 -9.53 -5.43
CA GLN A 21 10.16 -8.50 -6.47
C GLN A 21 8.88 -7.68 -6.40
N LEU A 22 7.73 -8.34 -6.24
CA LEU A 22 6.45 -7.66 -6.07
C LEU A 22 6.44 -6.75 -4.83
N GLN A 23 7.07 -7.18 -3.73
CA GLN A 23 7.23 -6.37 -2.54
C GLN A 23 8.17 -5.19 -2.76
N THR A 24 9.29 -5.39 -3.45
CA THR A 24 10.22 -4.31 -3.82
C THR A 24 9.51 -3.25 -4.67
N ASP A 25 8.70 -3.67 -5.63
CA ASP A 25 7.91 -2.75 -6.47
C ASP A 25 6.86 -2.01 -5.64
N THR A 26 6.24 -2.68 -4.66
CA THR A 26 5.29 -2.06 -3.72
C THR A 26 5.97 -0.97 -2.89
N GLU A 27 7.19 -1.21 -2.41
CA GLU A 27 7.98 -0.23 -1.64
C GLU A 27 8.41 0.97 -2.49
N ASN A 28 8.76 0.73 -3.76
CA ASN A 28 9.04 1.79 -4.72
C ASN A 28 7.80 2.68 -4.93
N ILE A 29 6.63 2.09 -5.20
CA ILE A 29 5.37 2.85 -5.35
C ILE A 29 5.00 3.55 -4.05
N TRP A 30 5.19 2.92 -2.89
CA TRP A 30 4.97 3.57 -1.59
C TRP A 30 5.81 4.86 -1.47
N SER A 31 7.09 4.80 -1.84
CA SER A 31 7.97 5.96 -1.83
C SER A 31 7.49 7.05 -2.79
N GLU A 32 7.02 6.68 -3.98
CA GLU A 32 6.49 7.62 -4.97
C GLU A 32 5.20 8.29 -4.47
N ILE A 33 4.21 7.51 -3.99
CA ILE A 33 2.92 8.04 -3.49
C ILE A 33 3.14 9.01 -2.33
N LYS A 34 4.10 8.72 -1.45
CA LYS A 34 4.41 9.57 -0.30
C LYS A 34 4.83 11.00 -0.69
N GLU A 35 5.31 11.21 -1.92
CA GLU A 35 5.73 12.52 -2.42
C GLU A 35 4.60 13.32 -3.09
N PHE A 36 3.41 12.73 -3.31
CA PHE A 36 2.30 13.42 -3.97
C PHE A 36 1.61 14.46 -3.08
N ASP A 37 1.35 15.66 -3.64
CA ASP A 37 0.54 16.67 -2.97
C ASP A 37 -0.90 16.17 -2.77
N GLY A 38 -1.40 16.33 -1.55
CA GLY A 38 -2.72 15.83 -1.12
C GLY A 38 -2.65 14.52 -0.33
N VAL A 39 -1.55 13.77 -0.40
CA VAL A 39 -1.36 12.57 0.43
C VAL A 39 -1.08 12.99 1.88
N GLN A 40 -1.90 12.49 2.81
CA GLN A 40 -1.75 12.71 4.24
C GLN A 40 -0.90 11.61 4.88
N ASN A 41 -1.13 10.36 4.48
CA ASN A 41 -0.39 9.21 4.97
C ASN A 41 -0.31 8.10 3.90
N VAL A 42 0.76 7.32 3.93
CA VAL A 42 0.91 6.11 3.12
C VAL A 42 1.66 5.07 3.95
N ASP A 43 1.11 3.87 4.04
CA ASP A 43 1.70 2.77 4.80
C ASP A 43 1.57 1.45 4.04
N LEU A 44 2.55 0.56 4.22
CA LEU A 44 2.42 -0.85 3.84
C LEU A 44 1.37 -1.52 4.74
N MET A 45 0.57 -2.43 4.18
CA MET A 45 -0.48 -3.09 4.97
C MET A 45 0.14 -4.11 5.93
N PRO A 46 -0.07 -3.99 7.25
CA PRO A 46 0.52 -4.90 8.22
C PRO A 46 -0.18 -6.28 8.21
N ILE A 47 0.57 -7.35 8.49
CA ILE A 47 0.06 -8.74 8.45
C ILE A 47 -1.06 -8.99 9.48
N GLU A 48 -1.18 -8.19 10.53
CA GLU A 48 -2.27 -8.28 11.51
C GLU A 48 -3.65 -8.03 10.90
N LYS A 49 -3.70 -7.40 9.71
CA LYS A 49 -4.93 -7.18 8.94
C LYS A 49 -5.17 -8.24 7.86
N ALA A 50 -4.34 -9.29 7.83
CA ALA A 50 -4.40 -10.34 6.83
C ALA A 50 -5.61 -11.25 6.98
N GLU A 51 -6.15 -11.69 5.84
CA GLU A 51 -6.95 -12.92 5.81
C GLU A 51 -6.04 -14.16 5.95
N PRO A 52 -6.58 -15.31 6.40
CA PRO A 52 -5.83 -16.55 6.46
C PRO A 52 -5.16 -16.91 5.12
N ASN A 53 -3.90 -17.33 5.17
CA ASN A 53 -3.06 -17.68 4.01
C ASN A 53 -2.60 -16.49 3.14
N ALA A 54 -2.75 -15.25 3.60
CA ALA A 54 -2.11 -14.13 2.92
C ALA A 54 -0.58 -14.26 2.96
N LYS A 55 0.08 -13.82 1.90
CA LYS A 55 1.54 -13.77 1.79
C LYS A 55 2.07 -12.51 2.45
N SER A 56 3.19 -12.62 3.15
CA SER A 56 3.80 -11.50 3.86
C SER A 56 5.32 -11.54 3.82
N ILE A 57 5.96 -10.38 3.70
CA ILE A 57 7.41 -10.20 3.82
C ILE A 57 7.67 -9.09 4.84
N GLY A 58 8.60 -9.30 5.77
CA GLY A 58 9.00 -8.28 6.74
C GLY A 58 7.90 -7.81 7.71
N GLY A 59 6.81 -8.58 7.86
CA GLY A 59 5.64 -8.21 8.68
C GLY A 59 4.52 -7.48 7.91
N PHE A 60 4.68 -7.28 6.59
CA PHE A 60 3.69 -6.62 5.74
C PHE A 60 3.13 -7.57 4.70
N LEU A 61 1.89 -7.34 4.28
CA LEU A 61 1.26 -8.06 3.19
C LEU A 61 1.94 -7.73 1.86
N VAL A 62 2.30 -8.78 1.12
CA VAL A 62 2.97 -8.63 -0.17
C VAL A 62 2.03 -7.94 -1.15
N GLY A 63 2.51 -6.87 -1.79
CA GLY A 63 1.74 -6.20 -2.85
C GLY A 63 0.69 -5.21 -2.33
N ILE A 64 0.59 -4.94 -1.02
CA ILE A 64 -0.52 -4.14 -0.48
C ILE A 64 -0.02 -2.92 0.29
N LEU A 65 -0.50 -1.76 -0.12
CA LEU A 65 -0.31 -0.50 0.58
C LEU A 65 -1.65 0.23 0.80
N THR A 66 -1.65 1.14 1.75
CA THR A 66 -2.77 2.03 2.06
C THR A 66 -2.33 3.47 1.91
N ALA A 67 -3.23 4.33 1.45
CA ALA A 67 -3.00 5.76 1.36
C ALA A 67 -4.21 6.51 1.90
N GLU A 68 -3.98 7.59 2.64
CA GLU A 68 -4.98 8.55 3.03
C GLU A 68 -4.74 9.83 2.23
N ILE A 69 -5.73 10.27 1.46
CA ILE A 69 -5.63 11.46 0.63
C ILE A 69 -6.67 12.49 1.05
N ASN A 70 -6.26 13.76 1.04
CA ASN A 70 -7.16 14.89 1.18
C ASN A 70 -7.66 15.27 -0.21
N ALA A 71 -8.96 15.05 -0.47
CA ALA A 71 -9.59 15.56 -1.68
C ALA A 71 -9.75 17.07 -1.53
N LYS A 72 -8.76 17.88 -1.95
CA LYS A 72 -8.90 19.35 -1.99
C LYS A 72 -9.99 19.80 -2.97
#